data_AF-A0A9Q0EWV2-F1
#
_entry.id   AF-A0A9Q0EWV2-F1
#
_cell.length_a   1.000
_cell.length_b   1.000
_cell.length_c   1.000
_cell.angle_alpha   90.00
_cell.angle_beta   90.00
_cell.angle_gamma   90.00
#
_symmetry.space_group_name_H-M   'P 1'
#
loop_
_entity.id
_entity.type
_entity.pdbx_description
1 polymer ?
#
loop_
_entity_poly.entity_id
_entity_poly.type
_entity_poly.pdbx_seq_one_letter_code
_entity_poly.pdbx_strand_id
1 'polypeptide(L)'
;MSFSPVASGPCGAGVVQEQRERWGRKRSRVCQELVKTEQRYCGQLELVNTAKGTLRQNVLESVFSSIKAIHSVNQSLLVHVENGYLGRGFEQFCPQLHHYTSYLDNMYHARKVLAAQLKKNKAFRRFKALQEARPDFRSCTLEDLLSLPAQRIQQ
;
A
#
# COMPACT_ATOMS: atom_id res chain seq x y z
N MET A 1 -5.42 -70.41 21.38
CA MET A 1 -4.35 -69.62 20.73
C MET A 1 -4.96 -68.96 19.50
N SER A 2 -5.45 -67.73 19.64
CA SER A 2 -6.01 -66.96 18.51
C SER A 2 -5.43 -65.56 18.58
N PHE A 3 -4.50 -65.27 17.67
CA PHE A 3 -3.86 -63.97 17.55
C PHE A 3 -4.85 -62.98 16.93
N SER A 4 -5.17 -61.91 17.67
CA SER A 4 -5.84 -60.74 17.10
C SER A 4 -4.84 -59.98 16.21
N PRO A 5 -5.21 -59.53 15.01
CA PRO A 5 -4.31 -58.74 14.19
C PRO A 5 -4.20 -57.34 14.78
N VAL A 6 -2.96 -56.92 15.05
CA VAL A 6 -2.61 -55.54 15.36
C VAL A 6 -3.14 -54.63 14.25
N ALA A 7 -3.99 -53.68 14.63
CA ALA A 7 -4.39 -52.58 13.76
C ALA A 7 -3.15 -51.71 13.50
N SER A 8 -2.51 -51.92 12.35
CA SER A 8 -1.50 -51.02 11.81
C SER A 8 -2.15 -49.67 11.51
N GLY A 9 -2.07 -48.73 12.45
CA GLY A 9 -2.62 -47.38 12.29
C GLY A 9 -1.79 -46.55 11.30
N PRO A 10 -2.39 -45.94 10.26
CA PRO A 10 -1.75 -44.91 9.48
C PRO A 10 -2.34 -43.54 9.86
N CYS A 11 -2.00 -42.97 11.03
CA CYS A 11 -2.65 -41.73 11.49
C CYS A 11 -1.73 -40.53 11.78
N GLY A 12 -0.42 -40.62 11.58
CA GLY A 12 0.50 -39.47 11.79
C GLY A 12 0.79 -38.66 10.52
N ALA A 13 1.15 -39.33 9.42
CA ALA A 13 1.64 -38.67 8.22
C ALA A 13 0.55 -37.90 7.44
N GLY A 14 -0.67 -38.45 7.37
CA GLY A 14 -1.80 -37.80 6.70
C GLY A 14 -2.23 -36.50 7.38
N VAL A 15 -2.26 -36.48 8.72
CA VAL A 15 -2.64 -35.30 9.51
C VAL A 15 -1.61 -34.19 9.36
N VAL A 16 -0.31 -34.50 9.39
CA VAL A 16 0.76 -33.52 9.20
C VAL A 16 0.76 -32.95 7.78
N GLN A 17 0.52 -33.79 6.77
CA GLN A 17 0.41 -33.35 5.38
C GLN A 17 -0.80 -32.44 5.15
N GLU A 18 -1.97 -32.83 5.66
CA GLU A 18 -3.18 -32.03 5.58
C GLU A 18 -3.03 -30.68 6.31
N GLN A 19 -2.33 -30.65 7.45
CA GLN A 19 -2.00 -29.40 8.14
C GLN A 19 -1.07 -28.52 7.31
N ARG A 20 -0.04 -29.07 6.67
CA ARG A 20 0.85 -28.31 5.78
C ARG A 20 0.09 -27.73 4.59
N GLU A 21 -0.80 -28.49 3.98
CA GLU A 21 -1.65 -28.03 2.89
C GLU A 21 -2.63 -26.95 3.34
N ARG A 22 -3.21 -27.09 4.53
CA ARG A 22 -4.08 -26.06 5.13
C ARG A 22 -3.30 -24.79 5.42
N TRP A 23 -2.07 -24.91 5.91
CA TRP A 23 -1.19 -23.76 6.14
C TRP A 23 -0.73 -23.11 4.84
N GLY A 24 -0.41 -23.91 3.83
CA GLY A 24 -0.11 -23.45 2.48
C GLY A 24 -1.27 -22.67 1.87
N ARG A 25 -2.50 -23.21 1.94
CA ARG A 25 -3.71 -22.52 1.49
C ARG A 25 -3.95 -21.19 2.22
N LYS A 26 -3.75 -21.15 3.55
CA LYS A 26 -3.83 -19.91 4.32
C LYS A 26 -2.78 -18.90 3.87
N ARG A 27 -1.52 -19.33 3.73
CA ARG A 27 -0.42 -18.48 3.26
C ARG A 27 -0.71 -17.91 1.87
N SER A 28 -1.11 -18.74 0.91
CA SER A 28 -1.46 -18.28 -0.44
C SER A 28 -2.58 -17.24 -0.43
N ARG A 29 -3.63 -17.43 0.39
CA ARG A 29 -4.71 -16.44 0.52
C ARG A 29 -4.21 -15.12 1.09
N VAL A 30 -3.41 -15.16 2.16
CA VAL A 30 -2.84 -13.95 2.77
C VAL A 30 -1.92 -13.22 1.79
N CYS A 31 -1.07 -13.95 1.06
CA CYS A 31 -0.21 -13.34 0.03
C CYS A 31 -1.03 -12.68 -1.08
N GLN A 32 -2.11 -13.33 -1.56
CA GLN A 32 -2.98 -12.76 -2.58
C GLN A 32 -3.70 -11.49 -2.09
N GLU A 33 -4.20 -11.50 -0.85
CA GLU A 33 -4.81 -10.30 -0.26
C GLU A 33 -3.77 -9.19 -0.08
N LEU A 34 -2.56 -9.51 0.36
CA LEU A 34 -1.46 -8.55 0.46
C LEU A 34 -1.17 -7.91 -0.91
N VAL A 35 -0.99 -8.71 -1.97
CA VAL A 35 -0.79 -8.23 -3.35
C VAL A 35 -1.92 -7.29 -3.77
N LYS A 36 -3.19 -7.69 -3.59
CA LYS A 36 -4.34 -6.85 -3.96
C LYS A 36 -4.35 -5.51 -3.21
N THR A 37 -4.06 -5.52 -1.92
CA THR A 37 -4.01 -4.29 -1.13
C THR A 37 -2.86 -3.38 -1.55
N GLU A 38 -1.70 -3.96 -1.90
CA GLU A 38 -0.53 -3.23 -2.38
C GLU A 38 -0.76 -2.63 -3.77
N GLN A 39 -1.33 -3.40 -4.71
CA GLN A 39 -1.74 -2.90 -6.03
C GLN A 39 -2.70 -1.72 -5.91
N ARG A 40 -3.71 -1.84 -5.02
CA ARG A 40 -4.66 -0.75 -4.77
C ARG A 40 -3.96 0.48 -4.21
N TYR A 41 -3.05 0.31 -3.26
CA TYR A 41 -2.31 1.40 -2.65
C TYR A 41 -1.40 2.12 -3.65
N CYS A 42 -0.61 1.38 -4.43
CA CYS A 42 0.21 1.94 -5.52
C CYS A 42 -0.65 2.69 -6.54
N GLY A 43 -1.79 2.14 -6.95
CA GLY A 43 -2.72 2.84 -7.84
C GLY A 43 -3.24 4.15 -7.25
N GLN A 44 -3.56 4.20 -5.95
CA GLN A 44 -3.96 5.45 -5.29
C GLN A 44 -2.82 6.48 -5.24
N LEU A 45 -1.59 6.05 -4.98
CA LEU A 45 -0.41 6.91 -5.00
C LEU A 45 -0.08 7.42 -6.41
N GLU A 46 -0.31 6.60 -7.45
CA GLU A 46 -0.16 7.00 -8.85
C GLU A 46 -1.17 8.08 -9.24
N LEU A 47 -2.43 7.97 -8.79
CA LEU A 47 -3.45 9.01 -8.98
C LEU A 47 -3.01 10.34 -8.35
N VAL A 48 -2.41 10.30 -7.15
CA VAL A 48 -1.83 11.48 -6.52
C VAL A 48 -0.67 12.03 -7.35
N ASN A 49 0.17 11.17 -7.93
CA ASN A 49 1.30 11.60 -8.72
C ASN A 49 0.91 12.18 -10.09
N THR A 50 -0.12 11.64 -10.75
CA THR A 50 -0.64 12.17 -12.03
C THR A 50 -1.38 13.49 -11.83
N ALA A 51 -2.07 13.67 -10.70
CA ALA A 51 -2.66 14.94 -10.29
C ALA A 51 -1.59 16.07 -10.19
N LYS A 52 -0.33 15.75 -9.90
CA LYS A 52 0.76 16.75 -9.87
C LYS A 52 1.02 17.40 -11.24
N GLY A 53 0.76 16.74 -12.35
CA GLY A 53 1.14 17.24 -13.67
C GLY A 53 0.49 18.58 -14.07
N THR A 54 -0.57 19.01 -13.36
CA THR A 54 -1.39 20.16 -13.76
C THR A 54 -1.14 21.44 -12.93
N LEU A 55 -0.15 21.43 -12.02
CA LEU A 55 0.11 22.52 -11.08
C LEU A 55 1.57 22.97 -11.02
N ARG A 56 1.80 24.15 -10.44
CA ARG A 56 3.16 24.69 -10.24
C ARG A 56 3.97 23.74 -9.34
N GLN A 57 5.08 23.25 -9.86
CA GLN A 57 5.98 22.27 -9.24
C GLN A 57 6.29 22.58 -7.76
N ASN A 58 6.59 23.84 -7.42
CA ASN A 58 6.99 24.26 -6.07
C ASN A 58 5.89 24.08 -5.02
N VAL A 59 4.62 24.27 -5.41
CA VAL A 59 3.47 24.06 -4.51
C VAL A 59 3.21 22.56 -4.31
N LEU A 60 3.50 21.76 -5.34
CA LEU A 60 3.33 20.32 -5.27
C LEU A 60 4.43 19.67 -4.44
N GLU A 61 5.67 20.14 -4.55
CA GLU A 61 6.78 19.64 -3.72
C GLU A 61 6.56 19.97 -2.25
N SER A 62 6.02 21.15 -1.93
CA SER A 62 5.68 21.49 -0.54
C SER A 62 4.52 20.68 0.04
N VAL A 63 3.51 20.34 -0.78
CA VAL A 63 2.33 19.54 -0.33
C VAL A 63 2.62 18.04 -0.33
N PHE A 64 3.29 17.53 -1.36
CA PHE A 64 3.45 16.09 -1.59
C PHE A 64 4.83 15.55 -1.18
N SER A 65 5.83 16.41 -0.95
CA SER A 65 7.15 16.07 -0.41
C SER A 65 7.71 14.74 -0.96
N SER A 66 8.04 13.79 -0.10
CA SER A 66 8.62 12.48 -0.41
C SER A 66 7.62 11.44 -0.96
N ILE A 67 6.36 11.79 -1.27
CA ILE A 67 5.38 10.80 -1.73
C ILE A 67 5.80 10.11 -3.05
N LYS A 68 6.64 10.76 -3.88
CA LYS A 68 7.21 10.12 -5.07
C LYS A 68 8.19 8.99 -4.71
N ALA A 69 9.01 9.23 -3.69
CA ALA A 69 9.93 8.23 -3.18
C ALA A 69 9.14 7.07 -2.54
N ILE A 70 8.11 7.39 -1.75
CA ILE A 70 7.19 6.39 -1.20
C ILE A 70 6.57 5.55 -2.34
N HIS A 71 5.99 6.18 -3.35
CA HIS A 71 5.42 5.45 -4.49
C HIS A 71 6.44 4.53 -5.18
N SER A 72 7.65 5.04 -5.47
CA SER A 72 8.71 4.25 -6.11
C SER A 72 9.10 3.03 -5.28
N VAL A 73 9.19 3.18 -3.97
CA VAL A 73 9.56 2.11 -3.04
C VAL A 73 8.46 1.06 -2.96
N ASN A 74 7.19 1.46 -2.87
CA ASN A 74 6.05 0.53 -2.85
C ASN A 74 5.86 -0.16 -4.20
N GLN A 75 6.16 0.49 -5.33
CA GLN A 75 6.17 -0.16 -6.64
C GLN A 75 7.20 -1.30 -6.68
N SER A 76 8.40 -1.06 -6.13
CA SER A 76 9.43 -2.10 -6.05
C SER A 76 8.99 -3.23 -5.11
N LEU A 77 8.41 -2.91 -3.94
CA LEU A 77 7.85 -3.91 -3.03
C LEU A 77 6.77 -4.75 -3.74
N LEU A 78 5.84 -4.11 -4.45
CA LEU A 78 4.77 -4.78 -5.20
C LEU A 78 5.32 -5.81 -6.18
N VAL A 79 6.34 -5.45 -6.97
CA VAL A 79 6.98 -6.39 -7.91
C VAL A 79 7.56 -7.60 -7.18
N HIS A 80 8.22 -7.40 -6.02
CA HIS A 80 8.75 -8.52 -5.24
C HIS A 80 7.65 -9.40 -4.66
N VAL A 81 6.56 -8.80 -4.19
CA VAL A 81 5.41 -9.49 -3.59
C VAL A 81 4.64 -10.29 -4.65
N GLU A 82 4.45 -9.76 -5.85
CA GLU A 82 3.82 -10.45 -6.99
C GLU A 82 4.65 -11.66 -7.45
N ASN A 83 5.98 -11.54 -7.43
CA ASN A 83 6.89 -12.63 -7.76
C ASN A 83 7.08 -13.66 -6.62
N GLY A 84 6.39 -13.49 -5.49
CA GLY A 84 6.45 -14.40 -4.34
C GLY A 84 7.68 -14.24 -3.44
N TYR A 85 8.53 -13.22 -3.68
CA TYR A 85 9.74 -12.92 -2.93
C TYR A 85 9.50 -11.95 -1.77
N LEU A 86 8.54 -12.26 -0.89
CA LEU A 86 8.16 -11.39 0.24
C LEU A 86 9.35 -11.00 1.12
N GLY A 87 10.17 -11.98 1.52
CA GLY A 87 11.29 -11.73 2.43
C GLY A 87 12.29 -10.72 1.87
N ARG A 88 12.72 -10.89 0.61
CA ARG A 88 13.63 -9.95 -0.07
C ARG A 88 12.98 -8.59 -0.32
N GLY A 89 11.69 -8.57 -0.67
CA GLY A 89 10.94 -7.33 -0.84
C GLY A 89 10.94 -6.49 0.44
N PHE A 90 10.64 -7.10 1.59
CA PHE A 90 10.66 -6.40 2.87
C PHE A 90 12.07 -6.03 3.34
N GLU A 91 13.07 -6.86 3.09
CA GLU A 91 14.48 -6.55 3.39
C GLU A 91 14.95 -5.27 2.67
N GLN A 92 14.52 -5.07 1.42
CA GLN A 92 14.80 -3.85 0.65
C GLN A 92 13.89 -2.67 1.01
N PHE A 93 12.66 -2.94 1.43
CA PHE A 93 11.66 -1.92 1.79
C PHE A 93 11.91 -1.28 3.16
N CYS A 94 12.27 -2.07 4.18
CA CYS A 94 12.40 -1.58 5.56
C CYS A 94 13.36 -0.39 5.71
N PRO A 95 14.56 -0.36 5.09
CA PRO A 95 15.45 0.81 5.14
C PRO A 95 14.84 2.09 4.54
N GLN A 96 13.88 1.94 3.62
CA GLN A 96 13.22 3.04 2.93
C GLN A 96 12.06 3.66 3.73
N LEU A 97 11.71 3.10 4.90
CA LEU A 97 10.67 3.64 5.78
C LEU A 97 10.94 5.08 6.23
N HIS A 98 12.20 5.54 6.20
CA HIS A 98 12.55 6.93 6.48
C HIS A 98 11.77 7.91 5.59
N HIS A 99 11.45 7.54 4.34
CA HIS A 99 10.68 8.40 3.44
C HIS A 99 9.29 8.71 3.98
N TYR A 100 8.70 7.78 4.72
CA TYR A 100 7.43 7.99 5.40
C TYR A 100 7.58 8.89 6.62
N THR A 101 8.64 8.74 7.42
CA THR A 101 8.92 9.67 8.53
C THR A 101 9.01 11.10 8.02
N SER A 102 9.83 11.35 6.98
CA SER A 102 9.95 12.68 6.37
C SER A 102 8.63 13.19 5.77
N TYR A 103 7.78 12.29 5.27
CA TYR A 103 6.46 12.65 4.75
C TYR A 103 5.52 13.09 5.88
N LEU A 104 5.48 12.34 6.99
CA LEU A 104 4.63 12.61 8.15
C LEU A 104 5.05 13.90 8.86
N ASP A 105 6.36 14.15 8.98
CA ASP A 105 6.89 15.39 9.55
C ASP A 105 6.44 16.62 8.73
N ASN A 106 6.42 16.50 7.40
CA ASN A 106 5.95 17.57 6.52
C ASN A 106 4.41 17.67 6.43
N MET A 107 3.66 16.72 6.98
CA MET A 107 2.21 16.63 6.77
C MET A 107 1.46 17.86 7.31
N TYR A 108 1.90 18.42 8.45
CA TYR A 108 1.31 19.66 8.98
C TYR A 108 1.51 20.84 8.02
N HIS A 109 2.73 21.00 7.49
CA HIS A 109 3.04 22.05 6.53
C HIS A 109 2.26 21.87 5.22
N ALA A 110 2.21 20.64 4.70
CA ALA A 110 1.44 20.29 3.52
C ALA A 110 -0.04 20.68 3.65
N ARG A 111 -0.69 20.35 4.78
CA ARG A 111 -2.09 20.73 5.05
C ARG A 111 -2.27 22.25 5.09
N LYS A 112 -1.34 22.99 5.69
CA LYS A 112 -1.38 24.47 5.75
C LYS A 112 -1.24 25.09 4.36
N VAL A 113 -0.31 24.60 3.54
CA VAL A 113 -0.13 25.05 2.15
C VAL A 113 -1.36 24.71 1.31
N LEU A 114 -1.91 23.51 1.45
CA LEU A 114 -3.13 23.08 0.76
C LEU A 114 -4.31 24.01 1.08
N ALA A 115 -4.55 24.30 2.36
CA ALA A 115 -5.60 25.22 2.79
C ALA A 115 -5.40 26.64 2.21
N ALA A 116 -4.16 27.13 2.18
CA ALA A 116 -3.83 28.43 1.59
C ALA A 116 -4.09 28.46 0.07
N GLN A 117 -3.75 27.38 -0.64
CA GLN A 117 -4.02 27.26 -2.08
C GLN A 117 -5.52 27.18 -2.36
N LEU A 118 -6.29 26.45 -1.57
CA LEU A 118 -7.75 26.40 -1.72
C LEU A 118 -8.39 27.78 -1.51
N LYS A 119 -7.90 28.56 -0.55
CA LYS A 119 -8.42 29.91 -0.28
C LYS A 119 -8.06 30.92 -1.37
N LYS A 120 -6.79 30.93 -1.81
CA LYS A 120 -6.24 31.99 -2.67
C LYS A 120 -6.31 31.68 -4.17
N ASN A 121 -6.36 30.41 -4.56
CA ASN A 121 -6.16 29.99 -5.94
C ASN A 121 -7.43 29.36 -6.54
N LYS A 122 -8.14 30.13 -7.38
CA LYS A 122 -9.34 29.66 -8.08
C LYS A 122 -9.05 28.51 -9.05
N ALA A 123 -7.89 28.53 -9.72
CA ALA A 123 -7.48 27.46 -10.62
C ALA A 123 -7.22 26.16 -9.84
N PHE A 124 -6.62 26.25 -8.64
CA PHE A 124 -6.43 25.10 -7.77
C PHE A 124 -7.75 24.50 -7.29
N ARG A 125 -8.74 25.32 -6.92
CA ARG A 125 -10.07 24.83 -6.57
C ARG A 125 -10.76 24.09 -7.72
N ARG A 126 -10.70 24.66 -8.93
CA ARG A 126 -11.25 24.01 -10.13
C ARG A 126 -10.52 22.70 -10.43
N PHE A 127 -9.19 22.69 -10.27
CA PHE A 127 -8.38 21.49 -10.42
C PHE A 127 -8.76 20.41 -9.40
N LYS A 128 -8.87 20.75 -8.10
CA LYS A 128 -9.29 19.81 -7.05
C LYS A 128 -10.64 19.20 -7.40
N ALA A 129 -11.62 20.03 -7.77
CA ALA A 129 -12.95 19.56 -8.18
C ALA A 129 -12.90 18.64 -9.41
N LEU A 130 -12.04 18.93 -10.40
CA LEU A 130 -11.88 18.08 -11.58
C LEU A 130 -11.22 16.74 -11.26
N GLN A 131 -10.23 16.70 -10.36
CA GLN A 131 -9.62 15.44 -9.95
C GLN A 131 -10.57 14.60 -9.10
N GLU A 132 -11.27 15.21 -8.14
CA GLU A 132 -12.23 14.52 -7.27
C GLU A 132 -13.46 14.01 -8.05
N ALA A 133 -13.80 14.64 -9.18
CA ALA A 133 -14.84 14.17 -10.09
C ALA A 133 -14.44 12.96 -10.94
N ARG A 134 -13.16 12.55 -10.95
CA ARG A 134 -12.72 11.37 -11.70
C ARG A 134 -13.24 10.09 -11.02
N PRO A 135 -13.74 9.10 -11.79
CA PRO A 135 -14.21 7.84 -11.22
C PRO A 135 -13.10 7.11 -10.45
N ASP A 136 -11.84 7.29 -10.86
CA ASP A 136 -10.67 6.68 -10.24
C ASP A 136 -10.40 7.22 -8.81
N PHE A 137 -10.84 8.45 -8.53
CA PHE A 137 -10.72 9.07 -7.21
C PHE A 137 -11.74 8.51 -6.19
N ARG A 138 -12.74 7.73 -6.63
CA ARG A 138 -13.73 7.04 -5.77
C ARG A 138 -14.32 7.92 -4.66
N SER A 139 -14.63 9.18 -4.97
CA SER A 139 -15.13 10.18 -4.00
C SER A 139 -14.20 10.47 -2.81
N CYS A 140 -12.93 10.06 -2.88
CA CYS A 140 -11.92 10.43 -1.90
C CYS A 140 -11.49 11.87 -2.13
N THR A 141 -11.30 12.63 -1.06
CA THR A 141 -10.77 13.99 -1.20
C THR A 141 -9.24 13.95 -1.32
N LEU A 142 -8.65 15.02 -1.86
CA LEU A 142 -7.19 15.14 -1.90
C LEU A 142 -6.56 15.08 -0.48
N GLU A 143 -7.29 15.50 0.54
CA GLU A 143 -6.86 15.47 1.94
C GLU A 143 -6.82 14.03 2.48
N ASP A 144 -7.81 13.21 2.13
CA ASP A 144 -7.84 11.79 2.47
C ASP A 144 -6.66 11.06 1.82
N LEU A 145 -6.38 11.36 0.55
CA LEU A 145 -5.24 10.79 -0.18
C LEU A 145 -3.89 11.13 0.47
N LEU A 146 -3.74 12.35 1.00
CA LEU A 146 -2.53 12.74 1.72
C LEU A 146 -2.33 11.95 3.01
N SER A 147 -3.40 11.44 3.63
CA SER A 147 -3.31 10.61 4.84
C SER A 147 -3.02 9.13 4.57
N LEU A 148 -3.14 8.67 3.31
CA LEU A 148 -2.96 7.24 2.96
C LEU A 148 -1.61 6.66 3.38
N PRO A 149 -0.46 7.35 3.21
CA PRO A 149 0.82 6.82 3.67
C PRO A 149 0.88 6.61 5.19
N ALA A 150 0.21 7.46 5.98
CA ALA A 150 0.12 7.29 7.43
C ALA A 150 -0.69 6.06 7.79
N GLN A 151 -1.85 5.88 7.14
CA GLN A 151 -2.73 4.73 7.36
C GLN A 151 -2.06 3.41 6.96
N ARG A 152 -1.26 3.41 5.88
CA ARG A 152 -0.59 2.20 5.40
C ARG A 152 0.44 1.65 6.38
N ILE A 153 1.20 2.50 7.07
CA ILE A 153 2.19 2.05 8.06
C ILE A 153 1.53 1.38 9.28
N GLN A 154 0.28 1.76 9.60
CA GLN A 154 -0.43 1.19 10.75
C GLN A 154 -1.06 -0.19 10.46
N GLN A 155 -1.17 -0.61 9.20
CA GLN A 155 -1.73 -1.90 8.78
C GLN A 155 -0.71 -3.03 8.93
#